data_AF-A0A5P0ZLQ6-F1
#
_entry.id   AF-A0A5P0ZLQ6-F1
#
_cell.length_a   1.000
_cell.length_b   1.000
_cell.length_c   1.000
_cell.angle_alpha   90.00
_cell.angle_beta   90.00
_cell.angle_gamma   90.00
#
_symmetry.space_group_name_H-M   'P 1'
#
loop_
_entity.id
_entity.type
_entity.pdbx_description
1 polymer ?
#
loop_
_entity_poly.entity_id
_entity_poly.type
_entity_poly.pdbx_seq_one_letter_code
_entity_poly.pdbx_strand_id
1 'polypeptide(L)'
;MDINDLKNQINDRFENIPIQSSAFYADPEDHLDNQKKLRLTLKSFIETQKPDTPFALQLMATHSEITIMPLGLLDLNELKEWENKKRAESGKTYATGDEKEGTPIVVQFDPHVKEYKLEKQILDIYTDDLFEHFHDAFNDKLWPVVMKYLNTNQTILRDIEKKLVEESQEVKETNLTQLKNMTDEQMEKKLGYKLSEEQFDHYATYIADLAQVNSILVSSGEFVKGQLLKDMPFPQMMNLDEVRNTFFWVLDNTFNEIIYFYIQAFGSTNANLKKHLNTIRKNLATLMRTDAWKKCNDIIEKNEKFNVAKFFNDVFLPIAENLEVEVDKFK
;
A
#
# COMPACT_ATOMS: atom_id res chain seq x y z
N MET A 1 26.26 -35.68 -10.36
CA MET A 1 25.52 -34.93 -9.34
C MET A 1 24.11 -34.79 -9.86
N ASP A 2 23.14 -35.39 -9.19
CA ASP A 2 21.74 -35.39 -9.63
C ASP A 2 21.12 -34.01 -9.41
N ILE A 3 20.22 -33.56 -10.28
CA ILE A 3 19.52 -32.26 -10.13
C ILE A 3 18.74 -32.22 -8.81
N ASN A 4 18.30 -33.38 -8.33
CA ASN A 4 17.65 -33.53 -7.03
C ASN A 4 18.62 -33.36 -5.84
N ASP A 5 19.88 -33.78 -5.96
CA ASP A 5 20.89 -33.53 -4.92
C ASP A 5 21.21 -32.04 -4.79
N LEU A 6 21.29 -31.33 -5.91
CA LEU A 6 21.55 -29.89 -5.91
C LEU A 6 20.36 -29.09 -5.34
N LYS A 7 19.13 -29.52 -5.62
CA LYS A 7 17.91 -28.93 -5.02
C LYS A 7 17.85 -29.14 -3.50
N ASN A 8 18.17 -30.35 -3.04
CA ASN A 8 18.18 -30.66 -1.61
C ASN A 8 19.28 -29.89 -0.88
N GLN A 9 20.50 -29.80 -1.44
CA GLN A 9 21.60 -29.03 -0.84
C GLN A 9 21.33 -27.53 -0.78
N ILE A 10 20.64 -26.98 -1.78
CA ILE A 10 20.20 -25.57 -1.80
C ILE A 10 19.16 -25.40 -0.70
N ASN A 11 18.04 -26.13 -0.73
CA ASN A 11 16.97 -26.02 0.27
C ASN A 11 17.50 -26.17 1.72
N ASP A 12 18.38 -27.16 1.98
CA ASP A 12 18.98 -27.38 3.30
C ASP A 12 19.87 -26.22 3.78
N ARG A 13 20.47 -25.45 2.85
CA ARG A 13 21.25 -24.24 3.18
C ARG A 13 20.38 -23.02 3.48
N PHE A 14 19.20 -22.91 2.88
CA PHE A 14 18.28 -21.77 3.05
C PHE A 14 17.27 -21.97 4.19
N GLU A 15 16.92 -23.21 4.56
CA GLU A 15 15.81 -23.51 5.47
C GLU A 15 16.06 -23.24 6.97
N ASN A 16 17.28 -22.93 7.41
CA ASN A 16 17.60 -22.88 8.85
C ASN A 16 18.35 -21.62 9.35
N ILE A 17 18.48 -20.57 8.53
CA ILE A 17 19.04 -19.29 8.98
C ILE A 17 17.90 -18.28 9.11
N PRO A 18 17.60 -17.75 10.32
CA PRO A 18 16.61 -16.68 10.46
C PRO A 18 17.15 -15.41 9.80
N ILE A 19 16.50 -14.97 8.73
CA ILE A 19 16.84 -13.73 8.03
C ILE A 19 15.74 -12.70 8.30
N GLN A 20 16.13 -11.49 8.70
CA GLN A 20 15.19 -10.44 9.08
C GLN A 20 14.59 -9.77 7.85
N SER A 21 13.27 -9.79 7.70
CA SER A 21 12.56 -8.93 6.74
C SER A 21 12.39 -7.52 7.31
N SER A 22 12.12 -6.54 6.45
CA SER A 22 11.81 -5.18 6.89
C SER A 22 10.82 -4.54 5.94
N ALA A 23 9.86 -3.80 6.46
CA ALA A 23 8.88 -3.08 5.68
C ALA A 23 8.77 -1.64 6.17
N PHE A 24 8.50 -0.72 5.25
CA PHE A 24 8.17 0.64 5.62
C PHE A 24 7.20 1.26 4.63
N TYR A 25 6.43 2.21 5.14
CA TYR A 25 5.53 3.00 4.33
C TYR A 25 6.29 3.94 3.39
N ALA A 26 6.04 3.78 2.09
CA ALA A 26 6.49 4.63 1.01
C ALA A 26 5.41 5.66 0.67
N ASP A 27 5.67 6.92 0.99
CA ASP A 27 4.80 8.03 0.60
C ASP A 27 4.95 8.29 -0.90
N PRO A 28 3.94 8.03 -1.73
CA PRO A 28 4.09 8.10 -3.20
C PRO A 28 4.51 9.49 -3.71
N GLU A 29 4.40 10.55 -2.89
CA GLU A 29 4.82 11.90 -3.24
C GLU A 29 6.15 12.34 -2.60
N ASP A 30 6.68 11.59 -1.63
CA ASP A 30 7.92 11.93 -0.92
C ASP A 30 9.07 11.02 -1.34
N HIS A 31 9.51 11.17 -2.60
CA HIS A 31 10.60 10.35 -3.16
C HIS A 31 11.88 10.43 -2.33
N LEU A 32 12.20 11.59 -1.76
CA LEU A 32 13.41 11.78 -0.96
C LEU A 32 13.34 11.01 0.36
N ASP A 33 12.22 11.10 1.07
CA ASP A 33 12.03 10.34 2.30
C ASP A 33 11.98 8.83 2.03
N ASN A 34 11.32 8.41 0.95
CA ASN A 34 11.29 7.00 0.55
C ASN A 34 12.68 6.48 0.19
N GLN A 35 13.45 7.24 -0.57
CA GLN A 35 14.84 6.91 -0.90
C GLN A 35 15.68 6.77 0.37
N LYS A 36 15.54 7.73 1.29
CA LYS A 36 16.25 7.73 2.57
C LYS A 36 15.87 6.53 3.43
N LYS A 37 14.58 6.24 3.58
CA LYS A 37 14.08 5.07 4.33
C LYS A 37 14.60 3.79 3.72
N LEU A 38 14.43 3.59 2.41
CA LEU A 38 14.91 2.39 1.74
C LEU A 38 16.41 2.20 1.93
N ARG A 39 17.18 3.29 1.76
CA ARG A 39 18.63 3.28 1.94
C ARG A 39 19.02 2.87 3.36
N LEU A 40 18.37 3.45 4.37
CA LEU A 40 18.64 3.13 5.77
C LEU A 40 18.24 1.70 6.12
N THR A 41 17.09 1.23 5.64
CA THR A 41 16.62 -0.13 5.86
C THR A 41 17.56 -1.15 5.20
N LEU A 42 17.99 -0.92 3.95
CA LEU A 42 18.95 -1.79 3.28
C LEU A 42 20.32 -1.78 3.96
N LYS A 43 20.79 -0.63 4.45
CA LYS A 43 22.03 -0.56 5.24
C LYS A 43 21.94 -1.35 6.53
N SER A 44 20.86 -1.16 7.29
CA SER A 44 20.63 -1.93 8.51
C SER A 44 20.50 -3.43 8.21
N PHE A 45 19.89 -3.78 7.09
CA PHE A 45 19.78 -5.16 6.65
C PHE A 45 21.17 -5.75 6.34
N ILE A 46 22.00 -5.13 5.51
CA ILE A 46 23.35 -5.65 5.23
C ILE A 46 24.26 -5.67 6.46
N GLU A 47 24.11 -4.74 7.41
CA GLU A 47 24.91 -4.72 8.65
C GLU A 47 24.54 -5.86 9.61
N THR A 48 23.31 -6.38 9.49
CA THR A 48 22.79 -7.47 10.34
C THR A 48 22.89 -8.84 9.67
N GLN A 49 23.17 -8.89 8.37
CA GLN A 49 23.40 -10.11 7.61
C GLN A 49 24.90 -10.36 7.38
N LYS A 50 25.29 -11.62 7.23
CA LYS A 50 26.66 -11.95 6.84
C LYS A 50 26.77 -11.97 5.32
N PRO A 51 27.91 -11.55 4.73
CA PRO A 51 28.13 -11.60 3.29
C PRO A 51 28.03 -13.03 2.71
N ASP A 52 28.29 -14.06 3.52
CA ASP A 52 28.22 -15.47 3.14
C ASP A 52 26.83 -16.10 3.39
N THR A 53 25.85 -15.33 3.90
CA THR A 53 24.48 -15.83 4.05
C THR A 53 23.88 -16.04 2.66
N PRO A 54 23.49 -17.27 2.30
CA PRO A 54 22.82 -17.49 1.02
C PRO A 54 21.39 -16.94 1.16
N PHE A 55 21.11 -15.80 0.53
CA PHE A 55 19.76 -15.23 0.49
C PHE A 55 19.47 -14.51 -0.84
N ALA A 56 18.19 -14.36 -1.17
CA ALA A 56 17.72 -13.66 -2.35
C ALA A 56 16.98 -12.39 -1.93
N LEU A 57 17.49 -11.21 -2.32
CA LEU A 57 16.83 -9.97 -1.94
C LEU A 57 15.68 -9.65 -2.89
N GLN A 58 14.45 -9.66 -2.37
CA GLN A 58 13.28 -9.15 -3.04
C GLN A 58 12.81 -7.84 -2.41
N LEU A 59 12.54 -6.85 -3.26
CA LEU A 59 11.84 -5.62 -2.89
C LEU A 59 10.45 -5.65 -3.49
N MET A 60 9.43 -5.74 -2.65
CA MET A 60 8.05 -5.65 -3.05
C MET A 60 7.55 -4.23 -2.85
N ALA A 61 7.12 -3.58 -3.92
CA ALA A 61 6.34 -2.36 -3.85
C ALA A 61 4.85 -2.73 -3.89
N THR A 62 4.14 -2.52 -2.79
CA THR A 62 2.71 -2.85 -2.60
C THR A 62 1.96 -1.60 -2.17
N HIS A 63 1.26 -0.96 -3.10
CA HIS A 63 0.60 0.33 -2.90
C HIS A 63 1.56 1.40 -2.30
N SER A 64 1.56 1.55 -0.99
CA SER A 64 2.40 2.50 -0.25
C SER A 64 3.33 1.81 0.76
N GLU A 65 3.70 0.55 0.54
CA GLU A 65 4.72 -0.13 1.33
C GLU A 65 5.84 -0.65 0.43
N ILE A 66 7.07 -0.50 0.91
CA ILE A 66 8.21 -1.22 0.36
C ILE A 66 8.63 -2.26 1.38
N THR A 67 8.54 -3.52 0.98
CA THR A 67 8.92 -4.66 1.79
C THR A 67 10.19 -5.29 1.24
N ILE A 68 11.17 -5.44 2.10
CA ILE A 68 12.46 -6.07 1.86
C ILE A 68 12.37 -7.49 2.40
N MET A 69 12.41 -8.47 1.51
CA MET A 69 12.32 -9.89 1.85
C MET A 69 13.60 -10.61 1.46
N PRO A 70 14.15 -11.44 2.35
CA PRO A 70 15.36 -12.21 2.09
C PRO A 70 15.13 -13.51 1.31
N LEU A 71 13.86 -13.94 1.19
CA LEU A 71 13.39 -15.09 0.44
C LEU A 71 11.91 -14.85 0.10
N GLY A 72 11.68 -13.96 -0.86
CA GLY A 72 10.36 -13.72 -1.40
C GLY A 72 10.32 -14.17 -2.85
N LEU A 73 9.59 -15.24 -3.14
CA LEU A 73 8.95 -15.48 -4.44
C LEU A 73 9.84 -15.60 -5.71
N LEU A 74 11.15 -15.79 -5.60
CA LEU A 74 11.94 -16.31 -6.71
C LEU A 74 11.70 -17.81 -6.81
N ASP A 75 10.93 -18.25 -7.81
CA ASP A 75 11.01 -19.64 -8.24
C ASP A 75 12.46 -19.91 -8.65
N LEU A 76 13.10 -20.89 -8.01
CA LEU A 76 14.46 -21.32 -8.33
C LEU A 76 14.62 -21.70 -9.80
N ASN A 77 13.54 -22.12 -10.47
CA ASN A 77 13.54 -22.40 -11.90
C ASN A 77 13.60 -21.10 -12.72
N GLU A 78 12.86 -20.06 -12.35
CA GLU A 78 12.93 -18.74 -13.00
C GLU A 78 14.31 -18.11 -12.85
N LEU A 79 14.93 -18.25 -11.68
CA LEU A 79 16.30 -17.78 -11.46
C LEU A 79 17.28 -18.49 -12.39
N LYS A 80 17.18 -19.82 -12.50
CA LYS A 80 18.02 -20.64 -13.38
C LYS A 80 17.79 -20.33 -14.86
N GLU A 81 16.55 -20.11 -15.27
CA GLU A 81 16.22 -19.71 -16.64
C GLU A 81 16.80 -18.34 -16.99
N TRP A 82 16.66 -17.38 -16.08
CA TRP A 82 17.25 -16.05 -16.24
C TRP A 82 18.78 -16.12 -16.32
N GLU A 83 19.43 -16.86 -15.41
CA GLU A 83 20.88 -17.08 -15.44
C GLU A 83 21.31 -17.73 -16.75
N ASN A 84 20.61 -18.77 -17.21
CA ASN A 84 20.93 -19.47 -18.45
C ASN A 84 20.76 -18.56 -19.67
N LYS A 85 19.73 -17.71 -19.69
CA LYS A 85 19.53 -16.71 -20.75
C LYS A 85 20.64 -15.66 -20.74
N LYS A 86 21.01 -15.15 -19.57
CA LYS A 86 22.11 -14.18 -19.44
C LYS A 86 23.46 -14.78 -19.80
N ARG A 87 23.72 -16.04 -19.42
CA ARG A 87 24.89 -16.82 -19.86
C ARG A 87 24.95 -16.96 -21.38
N ALA A 88 23.81 -17.22 -22.02
CA ALA A 88 23.72 -17.32 -23.48
C ALA A 88 23.92 -15.98 -24.20
N GLU A 89 23.47 -14.87 -23.60
CA GLU A 89 23.63 -13.52 -24.15
C GLU A 89 25.05 -12.94 -23.93
N SER A 90 25.71 -13.23 -22.81
CA SER A 90 27.00 -12.64 -22.43
C SER A 90 28.22 -13.51 -22.79
N GLY A 91 28.02 -14.81 -23.01
CA GLY A 91 29.10 -15.78 -23.25
C GLY A 91 29.99 -16.08 -22.03
N LYS A 92 29.62 -15.59 -20.84
CA LYS A 92 30.36 -15.81 -19.59
C LYS A 92 29.59 -16.74 -18.65
N THR A 93 30.28 -17.76 -18.14
CA THR A 93 29.80 -18.65 -17.08
C THR A 93 30.22 -18.04 -15.75
N TYR A 94 29.32 -17.41 -14.98
CA TYR A 94 29.50 -16.79 -13.64
C TYR A 94 30.08 -17.73 -12.55
N ALA A 95 31.18 -18.41 -12.85
CA ALA A 95 31.85 -19.39 -12.00
C ALA A 95 33.32 -19.56 -12.42
N THR A 96 33.89 -18.64 -13.19
CA THR A 96 35.30 -18.72 -13.61
C THR A 96 35.98 -17.36 -13.53
N GLY A 97 36.55 -17.08 -12.35
CA GLY A 97 37.59 -16.08 -12.12
C GLY A 97 37.07 -14.65 -12.03
N ASP A 98 37.09 -14.08 -10.82
CA ASP A 98 36.65 -12.71 -10.48
C ASP A 98 35.17 -12.41 -10.80
N GLU A 99 34.33 -13.44 -10.92
CA GLU A 99 32.91 -13.31 -11.25
C GLU A 99 32.03 -13.40 -9.99
N LYS A 100 31.08 -12.46 -9.86
CA LYS A 100 30.16 -12.34 -8.71
C LYS A 100 29.41 -13.65 -8.46
N GLU A 101 29.51 -14.17 -7.23
CA GLU A 101 28.90 -15.45 -6.81
C GLU A 101 27.53 -15.27 -6.13
N GLY A 102 27.09 -14.03 -5.87
CA GLY A 102 25.83 -13.73 -5.20
C GLY A 102 24.54 -14.03 -5.98
N THR A 103 23.40 -13.83 -5.32
CA THR A 103 22.06 -13.93 -5.95
C THR A 103 21.66 -12.57 -6.54
N PRO A 104 21.08 -12.50 -7.76
CA PRO A 104 20.60 -11.23 -8.31
C PRO A 104 19.45 -10.66 -7.48
N ILE A 105 19.40 -9.34 -7.40
CA ILE A 105 18.35 -8.62 -6.68
C ILE A 105 17.10 -8.56 -7.54
N VAL A 106 15.94 -8.76 -6.92
CA VAL A 106 14.64 -8.70 -7.59
C VAL A 106 13.82 -7.56 -7.02
N VAL A 107 13.22 -6.78 -7.91
CA VAL A 107 12.18 -5.82 -7.54
C VAL A 107 10.87 -6.30 -8.15
N GLN A 108 9.84 -6.42 -7.32
CA GLN A 108 8.49 -6.81 -7.72
C GLN A 108 7.53 -5.67 -7.36
N PHE A 109 6.61 -5.41 -8.27
CA PHE A 109 5.45 -4.58 -8.01
C PHE A 109 4.21 -5.46 -7.99
N ASP A 110 3.50 -5.42 -6.88
CA ASP A 110 2.24 -6.13 -6.71
C ASP A 110 1.12 -5.10 -6.53
N PRO A 111 0.32 -4.86 -7.59
CA PRO A 111 -0.75 -3.87 -7.53
C PRO A 111 -1.85 -4.34 -6.57
N HIS A 112 -2.35 -3.41 -5.77
CA HIS A 112 -3.49 -3.61 -4.86
C HIS A 112 -4.83 -3.81 -5.59
N VAL A 113 -4.86 -3.65 -6.91
CA VAL A 113 -6.04 -3.77 -7.78
C VAL A 113 -5.89 -4.92 -8.76
N LYS A 114 -6.95 -5.73 -8.89
CA LYS A 114 -6.95 -7.01 -9.63
C LYS A 114 -6.79 -6.84 -11.13
N GLU A 115 -7.12 -5.68 -11.67
CA GLU A 115 -7.04 -5.35 -13.10
C GLU A 115 -5.59 -5.19 -13.58
N TYR A 116 -4.68 -4.86 -12.66
CA TYR A 116 -3.26 -4.71 -12.95
C TYR A 116 -2.52 -5.99 -12.61
N LYS A 117 -1.51 -6.31 -13.42
CA LYS A 117 -0.72 -7.52 -13.24
C LYS A 117 0.50 -7.24 -12.38
N LEU A 118 0.90 -8.26 -11.62
CA LEU A 118 2.20 -8.30 -10.98
C LEU A 118 3.30 -8.08 -12.03
N GLU A 119 4.20 -7.14 -11.75
CA GLU A 119 5.41 -6.91 -12.54
C GLU A 119 6.65 -7.30 -11.73
N LYS A 120 7.59 -7.98 -12.38
CA LYS A 120 8.83 -8.43 -11.74
C LYS A 120 10.01 -8.05 -12.61
N GLN A 121 11.04 -7.49 -11.99
CA GLN A 121 12.29 -7.14 -12.65
C GLN A 121 13.47 -7.70 -11.87
N ILE A 122 14.20 -8.61 -12.51
CA ILE A 122 15.49 -9.12 -12.02
C ILE A 122 16.58 -8.14 -12.45
N LEU A 123 17.34 -7.62 -11.50
CA LEU A 123 18.37 -6.62 -11.74
C LEU A 123 19.72 -7.28 -12.04
N ASP A 124 20.54 -6.57 -12.80
CA ASP A 124 21.95 -6.92 -13.05
C ASP A 124 22.85 -6.38 -11.93
N ILE A 125 22.41 -6.56 -10.68
CA ILE A 125 23.16 -6.32 -9.45
C ILE A 125 22.88 -7.47 -8.49
N TYR A 126 23.88 -7.81 -7.70
CA TYR A 126 23.88 -8.96 -6.81
C TYR A 126 23.86 -8.52 -5.35
N THR A 127 23.53 -9.44 -4.44
CA THR A 127 23.62 -9.18 -2.99
C THR A 127 25.00 -8.64 -2.60
N ASP A 128 26.06 -9.19 -3.17
CA ASP A 128 27.46 -8.79 -2.90
C ASP A 128 27.73 -7.34 -3.29
N ASP A 129 27.09 -6.85 -4.35
CA ASP A 129 27.19 -5.45 -4.77
C ASP A 129 26.62 -4.49 -3.72
N LEU A 130 25.63 -4.92 -2.94
CA LEU A 130 25.14 -4.12 -1.81
C LEU A 130 26.13 -4.12 -0.64
N PHE A 131 26.92 -5.18 -0.44
CA PHE A 131 27.95 -5.21 0.61
C PHE A 131 29.20 -4.43 0.23
N GLU A 132 29.68 -4.57 -1.01
CA GLU A 132 30.97 -4.04 -1.45
C GLU A 132 30.87 -2.67 -2.12
N HIS A 133 29.76 -2.40 -2.82
CA HIS A 133 29.57 -1.22 -3.67
C HIS A 133 28.20 -0.56 -3.46
N PHE A 134 27.76 -0.48 -2.19
CA PHE A 134 26.41 -0.06 -1.82
C PHE A 134 25.92 1.20 -2.53
N HIS A 135 26.76 2.24 -2.63
CA HIS A 135 26.34 3.53 -3.20
C HIS A 135 25.93 3.39 -4.67
N ASP A 136 26.74 2.72 -5.47
CA ASP A 136 26.55 2.58 -6.91
C ASP A 136 25.42 1.57 -7.18
N ALA A 137 25.41 0.45 -6.46
CA ALA A 137 24.34 -0.55 -6.54
C ALA A 137 22.96 0.04 -6.18
N PHE A 138 22.90 0.86 -5.13
CA PHE A 138 21.66 1.47 -4.67
C PHE A 138 21.18 2.57 -5.62
N ASN A 139 22.01 3.57 -5.92
CA ASN A 139 21.57 4.77 -6.63
C ASN A 139 21.37 4.54 -8.13
N ASP A 140 22.24 3.75 -8.77
CA ASP A 140 22.26 3.67 -10.23
C ASP A 140 21.41 2.53 -10.77
N LYS A 141 21.13 1.52 -9.93
CA LYS A 141 20.52 0.27 -10.37
C LYS A 141 19.24 -0.06 -9.62
N LEU A 142 19.25 0.05 -8.28
CA LEU A 142 18.10 -0.32 -7.46
C LEU A 142 17.02 0.76 -7.39
N TRP A 143 17.40 1.97 -6.96
CA TRP A 143 16.48 3.07 -6.73
C TRP A 143 15.67 3.48 -7.98
N PRO A 144 16.25 3.55 -9.19
CA PRO A 144 15.48 3.89 -10.38
C PRO A 144 14.34 2.91 -10.67
N VAL A 145 14.55 1.61 -10.38
CA VAL A 145 13.53 0.58 -10.57
C VAL A 145 12.45 0.66 -9.50
N VAL A 146 12.83 0.88 -8.23
CA VAL A 146 11.85 1.13 -7.16
C VAL A 146 11.03 2.38 -7.47
N MET A 147 11.66 3.47 -7.91
CA MET A 147 10.99 4.71 -8.28
C MET A 147 10.02 4.51 -9.44
N LYS A 148 10.39 3.73 -10.47
CA LYS A 148 9.47 3.34 -11.56
C LYS A 148 8.19 2.72 -10.99
N TYR A 149 8.31 1.77 -10.06
CA TYR A 149 7.15 1.09 -9.48
C TYR A 149 6.34 1.97 -8.54
N LEU A 150 6.98 2.83 -7.74
CA LEU A 150 6.26 3.85 -6.95
C LEU A 150 5.44 4.79 -7.84
N ASN A 151 6.01 5.24 -8.97
CA ASN A 151 5.30 6.09 -9.93
C ASN A 151 4.16 5.34 -10.63
N THR A 152 4.37 4.05 -10.92
CA THR A 152 3.33 3.18 -11.49
C THR A 152 2.17 3.06 -10.52
N ASN A 153 2.46 2.81 -9.24
CA ASN A 153 1.43 2.75 -8.22
C ASN A 153 0.68 4.09 -8.07
N GLN A 154 1.39 5.22 -8.05
CA GLN A 154 0.77 6.53 -7.96
C GLN A 154 -0.16 6.81 -9.16
N THR A 155 0.21 6.33 -10.35
CA THR A 155 -0.63 6.46 -11.55
C THR A 155 -1.91 5.65 -11.40
N ILE A 156 -1.79 4.39 -10.97
CA ILE A 156 -2.93 3.51 -10.70
C ILE A 156 -3.89 4.15 -9.69
N LEU A 157 -3.34 4.66 -8.57
CA LEU A 157 -4.12 5.34 -7.55
C LEU A 157 -4.89 6.53 -8.13
N ARG A 158 -4.22 7.41 -8.88
CA ARG A 158 -4.86 8.56 -9.53
C ARG A 158 -5.98 8.16 -10.49
N ASP A 159 -5.82 7.06 -11.21
CA ASP A 159 -6.84 6.57 -12.14
C ASP A 159 -8.08 6.03 -11.40
N ILE A 160 -7.88 5.38 -10.25
CA ILE A 160 -8.97 4.95 -9.35
C ILE A 160 -9.70 6.18 -8.80
N GLU A 161 -8.95 7.16 -8.25
CA GLU A 161 -9.55 8.35 -7.67
C GLU A 161 -10.33 9.17 -8.70
N LYS A 162 -9.83 9.25 -9.93
CA LYS A 162 -10.55 9.92 -11.01
C LYS A 162 -11.91 9.27 -11.27
N LYS A 163 -11.99 7.94 -11.28
CA LYS A 163 -13.26 7.22 -11.43
C LYS A 163 -14.20 7.48 -10.25
N LEU A 164 -13.69 7.45 -9.03
CA LEU A 164 -14.49 7.77 -7.83
C LEU A 164 -15.05 9.19 -7.88
N VAL A 165 -14.29 10.16 -8.40
CA VAL A 165 -14.79 11.54 -8.61
C VAL A 165 -15.87 11.60 -9.68
N GLU A 166 -15.71 10.89 -10.79
CA GLU A 166 -16.74 10.79 -11.85
C GLU A 166 -18.03 10.17 -11.28
N GLU A 167 -17.91 9.07 -10.52
CA GLU A 167 -19.05 8.43 -9.84
C GLU A 167 -19.68 9.34 -8.77
N SER A 168 -18.88 10.12 -8.03
CA SER A 168 -19.40 11.12 -7.07
C SER A 168 -20.26 12.16 -7.79
N GLN A 169 -19.86 12.62 -8.98
CA GLN A 169 -20.66 13.60 -9.74
C GLN A 169 -22.02 13.03 -10.15
N GLU A 170 -22.08 11.77 -10.61
CA GLU A 170 -23.34 11.11 -10.95
C GLU A 170 -24.26 10.95 -9.73
N VAL A 171 -23.69 10.56 -8.59
CA VAL A 171 -24.43 10.45 -7.32
C VAL A 171 -24.93 11.82 -6.86
N LYS A 172 -24.11 12.86 -6.97
CA LYS A 172 -24.50 14.24 -6.64
C LYS A 172 -25.67 14.70 -7.51
N GLU A 173 -25.60 14.52 -8.82
CA GLU A 173 -26.67 14.92 -9.75
C GLU A 173 -27.99 14.19 -9.47
N THR A 174 -27.90 12.89 -9.18
CA THR A 174 -29.05 12.06 -8.79
C THR A 174 -29.68 12.57 -7.50
N ASN A 175 -28.88 12.82 -6.45
CA ASN A 175 -29.36 13.33 -5.18
C ASN A 175 -29.95 14.74 -5.31
N LEU A 176 -29.30 15.62 -6.06
CA LEU A 176 -29.80 16.98 -6.28
C LEU A 176 -31.16 16.97 -7.01
N THR A 177 -31.32 16.10 -8.00
CA THR A 177 -32.59 15.91 -8.71
C THR A 177 -33.67 15.38 -7.77
N GLN A 178 -33.33 14.44 -6.88
CA GLN A 178 -34.28 13.96 -5.87
C GLN A 178 -34.72 15.05 -4.90
N LEU A 179 -33.79 15.86 -4.37
CA LEU A 179 -34.09 16.94 -3.44
C LEU A 179 -35.03 17.98 -4.08
N LYS A 180 -34.75 18.40 -5.31
CA LYS A 180 -35.58 19.37 -6.06
C LYS A 180 -36.99 18.87 -6.37
N ASN A 181 -37.20 17.55 -6.38
CA ASN A 181 -38.49 16.93 -6.68
C ASN A 181 -39.30 16.56 -5.42
N MET A 182 -38.72 16.69 -4.22
CA MET A 182 -39.41 16.43 -2.96
C MET A 182 -40.06 17.70 -2.44
N THR A 183 -41.20 17.55 -1.75
CA THR A 183 -41.76 18.64 -0.95
C THR A 183 -40.99 18.78 0.37
N ASP A 184 -41.09 19.94 1.02
CA ASP A 184 -40.48 20.19 2.33
C ASP A 184 -40.84 19.13 3.37
N GLU A 185 -42.10 18.69 3.41
CA GLU A 185 -42.57 17.64 4.33
C GLU A 185 -41.93 16.27 4.03
N GLN A 186 -41.73 15.94 2.75
CA GLN A 186 -41.07 14.69 2.35
C GLN A 186 -39.58 14.72 2.69
N MET A 187 -38.92 15.86 2.47
CA MET A 187 -37.52 16.07 2.85
C MET A 187 -37.33 15.96 4.36
N GLU A 188 -38.11 16.69 5.15
CA GLU A 188 -38.00 16.67 6.62
C GLU A 188 -38.23 15.26 7.17
N LYS A 189 -39.13 14.49 6.58
CA LYS A 189 -39.36 13.09 6.95
C LYS A 189 -38.18 12.17 6.58
N LYS A 190 -37.50 12.40 5.46
CA LYS A 190 -36.37 11.56 4.99
C LYS A 190 -35.07 11.90 5.69
N LEU A 191 -34.80 13.19 5.88
CA LEU A 191 -33.56 13.72 6.43
C LEU A 191 -33.59 13.86 7.95
N GLY A 192 -34.77 14.02 8.54
CA GLY A 192 -34.96 14.27 9.96
C GLY A 192 -34.80 15.75 10.36
N TYR A 193 -34.59 16.65 9.40
CA TYR A 193 -34.47 18.10 9.61
C TYR A 193 -34.86 18.87 8.34
N LYS A 194 -35.10 20.18 8.49
CA LYS A 194 -35.40 21.08 7.37
C LYS A 194 -34.12 21.50 6.64
N LEU A 195 -34.15 21.42 5.31
CA LEU A 195 -33.06 21.81 4.42
C LEU A 195 -33.58 22.88 3.47
N SER A 196 -32.91 24.03 3.37
CA SER A 196 -33.30 25.07 2.40
C SER A 196 -32.73 24.75 1.01
N GLU A 197 -33.37 25.26 -0.05
CA GLU A 197 -32.90 25.05 -1.43
C GLU A 197 -31.44 25.50 -1.64
N GLU A 198 -31.01 26.57 -0.95
CA GLU A 198 -29.64 27.07 -0.97
C GLU A 198 -28.61 26.04 -0.46
N GLN A 199 -29.05 25.09 0.38
CA GLN A 199 -28.20 24.05 0.96
C GLN A 199 -28.21 22.75 0.15
N PHE A 200 -29.04 22.63 -0.90
CA PHE A 200 -29.20 21.37 -1.64
C PHE A 200 -27.91 20.94 -2.33
N ASP A 201 -27.18 21.88 -2.94
CA ASP A 201 -25.93 21.53 -3.64
C ASP A 201 -24.86 21.03 -2.67
N HIS A 202 -24.73 21.70 -1.52
CA HIS A 202 -23.79 21.32 -0.46
C HIS A 202 -24.13 19.95 0.10
N TYR A 203 -25.40 19.71 0.47
CA TYR A 203 -25.84 18.42 0.98
C TYR A 203 -25.69 17.29 -0.04
N ALA A 204 -26.04 17.54 -1.32
CA ALA A 204 -25.86 16.54 -2.37
C ALA A 204 -24.39 16.19 -2.63
N THR A 205 -23.49 17.17 -2.51
CA THR A 205 -22.04 16.96 -2.59
C THR A 205 -21.56 16.10 -1.42
N TYR A 206 -21.89 16.49 -0.19
CA TYR A 206 -21.54 15.75 1.03
C TYR A 206 -21.98 14.27 0.99
N ILE A 207 -23.21 14.00 0.59
CA ILE A 207 -23.71 12.62 0.49
C ILE A 207 -23.00 11.83 -0.61
N ALA A 208 -22.67 12.47 -1.74
CA ALA A 208 -21.95 11.82 -2.82
C ALA A 208 -20.52 11.45 -2.40
N ASP A 209 -19.82 12.36 -1.73
CA ASP A 209 -18.46 12.14 -1.26
C ASP A 209 -18.40 11.05 -0.18
N LEU A 210 -19.35 11.05 0.78
CA LEU A 210 -19.47 9.96 1.74
C LEU A 210 -19.83 8.61 1.13
N ALA A 211 -20.58 8.59 0.02
CA ALA A 211 -20.88 7.35 -0.70
C ALA A 211 -19.61 6.75 -1.33
N GLN A 212 -18.70 7.59 -1.84
CA GLN A 212 -17.40 7.13 -2.35
C GLN A 212 -16.50 6.63 -1.23
N VAL A 213 -16.42 7.37 -0.12
CA VAL A 213 -15.71 6.92 1.09
C VAL A 213 -16.22 5.56 1.54
N ASN A 214 -17.53 5.38 1.65
CA ASN A 214 -18.11 4.10 2.05
C ASN A 214 -17.75 2.95 1.07
N SER A 215 -17.66 3.23 -0.23
CA SER A 215 -17.24 2.23 -1.23
C SER A 215 -15.78 1.78 -1.01
N ILE A 216 -14.87 2.71 -0.71
CA ILE A 216 -13.48 2.42 -0.31
C ILE A 216 -13.46 1.54 0.96
N LEU A 217 -14.27 1.89 1.98
CA LEU A 217 -14.33 1.15 3.25
C LEU A 217 -14.85 -0.28 3.06
N VAL A 218 -15.88 -0.46 2.24
CA VAL A 218 -16.45 -1.78 1.96
C VAL A 218 -15.42 -2.66 1.26
N SER A 219 -14.76 -2.14 0.22
CA SER A 219 -13.70 -2.87 -0.51
C SER A 219 -12.58 -3.33 0.42
N SER A 220 -12.06 -2.41 1.24
CA SER A 220 -10.98 -2.69 2.18
C SER A 220 -11.40 -3.66 3.29
N GLY A 221 -12.64 -3.50 3.80
CA GLY A 221 -13.21 -4.40 4.79
C GLY A 221 -13.44 -5.81 4.27
N GLU A 222 -13.86 -5.96 3.01
CA GLU A 222 -14.01 -7.26 2.36
C GLU A 222 -12.66 -7.98 2.21
N PHE A 223 -11.60 -7.25 1.87
CA PHE A 223 -10.24 -7.80 1.84
C PHE A 223 -9.82 -8.32 3.22
N VAL A 224 -9.95 -7.51 4.28
CA VAL A 224 -9.61 -7.94 5.64
C VAL A 224 -10.41 -9.19 6.03
N LYS A 225 -11.72 -9.19 5.76
CA LYS A 225 -12.59 -10.32 6.09
C LYS A 225 -12.19 -11.58 5.33
N GLY A 226 -11.96 -11.50 4.03
CA GLY A 226 -11.73 -12.65 3.15
C GLY A 226 -10.30 -13.18 3.16
N GLN A 227 -9.30 -12.32 3.40
CA GLN A 227 -7.88 -12.68 3.28
C GLN A 227 -7.18 -12.81 4.63
N LEU A 228 -7.49 -11.92 5.59
CA LEU A 228 -6.77 -11.86 6.87
C LEU A 228 -7.52 -12.57 7.98
N LEU A 229 -8.77 -12.18 8.22
CA LEU A 229 -9.59 -12.71 9.31
C LEU A 229 -10.06 -14.14 9.00
N LYS A 230 -10.67 -14.38 7.83
CA LYS A 230 -11.24 -15.68 7.44
C LYS A 230 -12.10 -16.26 8.58
N ASP A 231 -11.70 -17.42 9.10
CA ASP A 231 -12.35 -18.11 10.23
C ASP A 231 -11.61 -17.92 11.56
N MET A 232 -10.53 -17.13 11.57
CA MET A 232 -9.70 -16.89 12.74
C MET A 232 -10.36 -15.86 13.69
N PRO A 233 -10.30 -16.07 15.01
CA PRO A 233 -10.66 -15.03 15.98
C PRO A 233 -9.75 -13.80 15.85
N PHE A 234 -10.33 -12.61 15.94
CA PHE A 234 -9.58 -11.35 15.82
C PHE A 234 -8.37 -11.22 16.77
N PRO A 235 -8.43 -11.64 18.06
CA PRO A 235 -7.24 -11.61 18.92
C PRO A 235 -6.09 -12.48 18.39
N GLN A 236 -6.40 -13.61 17.76
CA GLN A 236 -5.39 -14.47 17.14
C GLN A 236 -4.79 -13.80 15.91
N MET A 237 -5.60 -13.13 15.09
CA MET A 237 -5.15 -12.34 13.94
C MET A 237 -4.14 -11.26 14.37
N MET A 238 -4.42 -10.57 15.48
CA MET A 238 -3.58 -9.48 16.00
C MET A 238 -2.29 -9.97 16.70
N ASN A 239 -2.27 -11.23 17.17
CA ASN A 239 -1.09 -11.84 17.77
C ASN A 239 -0.09 -12.36 16.74
N LEU A 240 -0.51 -12.58 15.49
CA LEU A 240 0.38 -12.97 14.39
C LEU A 240 0.95 -11.71 13.76
N ASP A 241 2.27 -11.53 13.86
CA ASP A 241 2.95 -10.32 13.41
C ASP A 241 2.70 -10.03 11.93
N GLU A 242 2.74 -11.05 11.07
CA GLU A 242 2.54 -10.91 9.63
C GLU A 242 1.12 -10.45 9.29
N VAL A 243 0.12 -11.05 9.94
CA VAL A 243 -1.29 -10.75 9.68
C VAL A 243 -1.67 -9.40 10.28
N ARG A 244 -1.18 -9.08 11.48
CA ARG A 244 -1.33 -7.77 12.11
C ARG A 244 -0.72 -6.68 11.23
N ASN A 245 0.52 -6.86 10.77
CA ASN A 245 1.19 -5.86 9.94
C ASN A 245 0.43 -5.65 8.62
N THR A 246 -0.03 -6.73 7.99
CA THR A 246 -0.87 -6.65 6.78
C THR A 246 -2.20 -5.93 7.05
N PHE A 247 -2.81 -6.13 8.21
CA PHE A 247 -4.03 -5.42 8.60
C PHE A 247 -3.80 -3.90 8.71
N PHE A 248 -2.72 -3.47 9.38
CA PHE A 248 -2.39 -2.03 9.45
C PHE A 248 -1.97 -1.46 8.09
N TRP A 249 -1.34 -2.25 7.23
CA TRP A 249 -1.08 -1.88 5.85
C TRP A 249 -2.37 -1.59 5.08
N VAL A 250 -3.42 -2.42 5.24
CA VAL A 250 -4.74 -2.15 4.63
C VAL A 250 -5.33 -0.84 5.14
N LEU A 251 -5.23 -0.56 6.45
CA LEU A 251 -5.74 0.70 7.02
C LEU A 251 -5.02 1.92 6.44
N ASP A 252 -3.70 1.84 6.27
CA ASP A 252 -2.93 2.91 5.66
C ASP A 252 -3.31 3.15 4.20
N ASN A 253 -3.53 2.09 3.42
CA ASN A 253 -3.99 2.23 2.03
C ASN A 253 -5.40 2.84 1.98
N THR A 254 -6.31 2.36 2.83
CA THR A 254 -7.67 2.90 2.96
C THR A 254 -7.63 4.41 3.26
N PHE A 255 -6.77 4.83 4.18
CA PHE A 255 -6.56 6.24 4.50
C PHE A 255 -6.08 7.05 3.29
N ASN A 256 -5.12 6.52 2.54
CA ASN A 256 -4.56 7.21 1.38
C ASN A 256 -5.59 7.33 0.26
N GLU A 257 -6.32 6.26 -0.07
CA GLU A 257 -7.40 6.31 -1.06
C GLU A 257 -8.41 7.41 -0.70
N ILE A 258 -8.87 7.46 0.56
CA ILE A 258 -9.76 8.54 1.01
C ILE A 258 -9.13 9.93 0.82
N ILE A 259 -7.90 10.15 1.27
CA ILE A 259 -7.25 11.46 1.14
C ILE A 259 -7.07 11.86 -0.33
N TYR A 260 -6.65 10.92 -1.17
CA TYR A 260 -6.40 11.21 -2.58
C TYR A 260 -7.70 11.40 -3.36
N PHE A 261 -8.80 10.75 -2.97
CA PHE A 261 -10.14 11.06 -3.45
C PHE A 261 -10.44 12.56 -3.27
N TYR A 262 -10.33 13.08 -2.05
CA TYR A 262 -10.59 14.51 -1.78
C TYR A 262 -9.60 15.44 -2.50
N ILE A 263 -8.32 15.07 -2.56
CA ILE A 263 -7.32 15.85 -3.32
C ILE A 263 -7.67 15.88 -4.81
N GLN A 264 -8.17 14.79 -5.37
CA GLN A 264 -8.54 14.71 -6.78
C GLN A 264 -9.84 15.48 -7.04
N ALA A 265 -10.84 15.32 -6.18
CA ALA A 265 -12.14 15.97 -6.27
C ALA A 265 -12.02 17.50 -6.19
N PHE A 266 -11.23 18.02 -5.24
CA PHE A 266 -11.21 19.45 -4.92
C PHE A 266 -9.87 20.14 -5.18
N GLY A 267 -8.77 19.40 -5.24
CA GLY A 267 -7.44 19.98 -5.42
C GLY A 267 -7.15 20.43 -6.86
N SER A 268 -7.93 19.99 -7.84
CA SER A 268 -7.83 20.43 -9.24
C SER A 268 -8.38 21.85 -9.44
N THR A 269 -9.32 22.28 -8.61
CA THR A 269 -9.99 23.59 -8.70
C THR A 269 -9.36 24.63 -7.78
N ASN A 270 -8.71 24.22 -6.69
CA ASN A 270 -8.09 25.13 -5.72
C ASN A 270 -6.70 24.64 -5.27
N ALA A 271 -5.64 25.31 -5.75
CA ALA A 271 -4.26 24.97 -5.44
C ALA A 271 -3.90 25.15 -3.94
N ASN A 272 -4.52 26.11 -3.26
CA ASN A 272 -4.31 26.31 -1.82
C ASN A 272 -4.94 25.17 -1.02
N LEU A 273 -6.14 24.73 -1.41
CA LEU A 273 -6.80 23.58 -0.81
C LEU A 273 -6.00 22.30 -1.04
N LYS A 274 -5.52 22.06 -2.27
CA LYS A 274 -4.61 20.93 -2.55
C LYS A 274 -3.39 20.92 -1.63
N LYS A 275 -2.74 22.07 -1.46
CA LYS A 275 -1.58 22.20 -0.58
C LYS A 275 -1.97 21.95 0.88
N HIS A 276 -3.12 22.45 1.33
CA HIS A 276 -3.64 22.24 2.68
C HIS A 276 -3.90 20.76 2.97
N LEU A 277 -4.65 20.07 2.10
CA LEU A 277 -4.94 18.64 2.22
C LEU A 277 -3.65 17.80 2.27
N ASN A 278 -2.67 18.10 1.41
CA ASN A 278 -1.35 17.46 1.46
C ASN A 278 -0.58 17.73 2.76
N THR A 279 -0.75 18.93 3.34
CA THR A 279 -0.09 19.31 4.60
C THR A 279 -0.67 18.55 5.79
N ILE A 280 -2.00 18.43 5.87
CA ILE A 280 -2.67 17.75 6.99
C ILE A 280 -2.59 16.22 6.89
N ARG A 281 -2.34 15.65 5.69
CA ARG A 281 -2.25 14.20 5.45
C ARG A 281 -1.39 13.47 6.47
N LYS A 282 -0.14 13.92 6.69
CA LYS A 282 0.80 13.22 7.60
C LYS A 282 0.29 13.19 9.05
N ASN A 283 -0.35 14.27 9.49
CA ASN A 283 -0.93 14.35 10.83
C ASN A 283 -2.17 13.46 10.96
N LEU A 284 -3.07 13.49 9.97
CA LEU A 284 -4.26 12.66 9.95
C LEU A 284 -3.93 11.16 9.90
N ALA A 285 -2.90 10.76 9.13
CA ALA A 285 -2.42 9.37 9.10
C ALA A 285 -1.97 8.89 10.50
N THR A 286 -1.25 9.76 11.23
CA THR A 286 -0.77 9.46 12.58
C THR A 286 -1.93 9.31 13.58
N LEU A 287 -2.93 10.19 13.47
CA LEU A 287 -4.14 10.12 14.29
C LEU A 287 -4.94 8.85 13.99
N MET A 288 -5.13 8.52 12.71
CA MET A 288 -5.79 7.31 12.25
C MET A 288 -5.15 6.06 12.85
N ARG A 289 -3.82 5.90 12.71
CA ARG A 289 -3.11 4.73 13.23
C ARG A 289 -3.24 4.60 14.74
N THR A 290 -3.11 5.72 15.46
CA THR A 290 -3.22 5.74 16.92
C THR A 290 -4.62 5.31 17.38
N ASP A 291 -5.65 5.87 16.74
CA ASP A 291 -7.04 5.56 17.03
C ASP A 291 -7.38 4.09 16.67
N ALA A 292 -6.96 3.62 15.50
CA ALA A 292 -7.17 2.24 15.08
C ALA A 292 -6.50 1.25 16.04
N TRP A 293 -5.25 1.50 16.45
CA TRP A 293 -4.55 0.66 17.42
C TRP A 293 -5.29 0.60 18.76
N LYS A 294 -5.74 1.75 19.26
CA LYS A 294 -6.53 1.83 20.49
C LYS A 294 -7.83 1.03 20.36
N LYS A 295 -8.58 1.20 19.27
CA LYS A 295 -9.82 0.45 19.03
C LYS A 295 -9.57 -1.06 18.94
N CYS A 296 -8.47 -1.50 18.33
CA CYS A 296 -8.08 -2.91 18.33
C CYS A 296 -7.87 -3.44 19.76
N ASN A 297 -7.14 -2.72 20.60
CA ASN A 297 -6.90 -3.10 21.99
C ASN A 297 -8.21 -3.14 22.79
N ASP A 298 -9.06 -2.12 22.65
CA ASP A 298 -10.37 -2.08 23.29
C ASP A 298 -11.22 -3.31 22.95
N ILE A 299 -11.24 -3.72 21.68
CA ILE A 299 -11.98 -4.91 21.22
C ILE A 299 -11.42 -6.19 21.86
N ILE A 300 -10.10 -6.32 21.94
CA ILE A 300 -9.42 -7.48 22.54
C ILE A 300 -9.66 -7.52 24.06
N GLU A 301 -9.45 -6.40 24.76
CA GLU A 301 -9.58 -6.31 26.22
C GLU A 301 -11.02 -6.54 26.69
N LYS A 302 -12.00 -6.04 25.94
CA LYS A 302 -13.44 -6.22 26.25
C LYS A 302 -13.99 -7.54 25.72
N ASN A 303 -13.18 -8.33 25.01
CA ASN A 303 -13.57 -9.56 24.34
C ASN A 303 -14.80 -9.36 23.43
N GLU A 304 -14.84 -8.23 22.71
CA GLU A 304 -15.92 -7.90 21.80
C GLU A 304 -15.77 -8.67 20.48
N LYS A 305 -16.91 -9.00 19.86
CA LYS A 305 -16.90 -9.58 18.52
C LYS A 305 -16.44 -8.53 17.52
N PHE A 306 -15.28 -8.77 16.88
CA PHE A 306 -14.78 -7.92 15.82
C PHE A 306 -15.76 -7.88 14.64
N ASN A 307 -16.22 -6.67 14.30
CA ASN A 307 -17.06 -6.39 13.14
C ASN A 307 -16.28 -5.45 12.22
N VAL A 308 -15.82 -5.99 11.08
CA VAL A 308 -14.97 -5.27 10.13
C VAL A 308 -15.65 -3.99 9.62
N ALA A 309 -16.91 -4.08 9.18
CA ALA A 309 -17.63 -2.93 8.63
C ALA A 309 -17.82 -1.82 9.68
N LYS A 310 -18.13 -2.19 10.92
CA LYS A 310 -18.23 -1.22 12.03
C LYS A 310 -16.86 -0.60 12.33
N PHE A 311 -15.81 -1.42 12.42
CA PHE A 311 -14.46 -0.93 12.73
C PHE A 311 -13.96 0.08 11.71
N PHE A 312 -14.09 -0.22 10.42
CA PHE A 312 -13.67 0.71 9.35
C PHE A 312 -14.46 2.02 9.40
N ASN A 313 -15.79 1.96 9.57
CA ASN A 313 -16.59 3.18 9.76
C ASN A 313 -16.14 3.99 10.97
N ASP A 314 -15.95 3.34 12.12
CA ASP A 314 -15.56 3.99 13.38
C ASP A 314 -14.17 4.65 13.31
N VAL A 315 -13.29 4.20 12.41
CA VAL A 315 -11.94 4.76 12.20
C VAL A 315 -11.95 5.87 11.13
N PHE A 316 -12.63 5.64 9.99
CA PHE A 316 -12.46 6.47 8.81
C PHE A 316 -13.56 7.51 8.59
N LEU A 317 -14.79 7.29 9.09
CA LEU A 317 -15.85 8.28 8.94
C LEU A 317 -15.50 9.63 9.61
N PRO A 318 -14.92 9.67 10.83
CA PRO A 318 -14.47 10.94 11.42
C PRO A 318 -13.37 11.64 10.60
N ILE A 319 -12.55 10.88 9.87
CA ILE A 319 -11.52 11.44 9.00
C ILE A 319 -12.17 12.08 7.78
N ALA A 320 -13.12 11.39 7.14
CA ALA A 320 -13.89 11.93 6.02
C ALA A 320 -14.67 13.19 6.41
N GLU A 321 -15.38 13.17 7.55
CA GLU A 321 -16.09 14.35 8.07
C GLU A 321 -15.14 15.54 8.34
N ASN A 322 -13.93 15.27 8.85
CA ASN A 322 -12.93 16.31 9.02
C ASN A 322 -12.48 16.88 7.66
N LEU A 323 -12.28 16.02 6.65
CA LEU A 323 -11.91 16.46 5.30
C LEU A 323 -12.99 17.32 4.65
N GLU A 324 -14.27 16.97 4.80
CA GLU A 324 -15.41 17.81 4.38
C GLU A 324 -15.34 19.22 4.99
N VAL A 325 -15.13 19.29 6.30
CA VAL A 325 -14.98 20.57 7.02
C VAL A 325 -13.75 21.34 6.53
N GLU A 326 -12.64 20.67 6.27
CA GLU A 326 -11.44 21.33 5.72
C GLU A 326 -11.65 21.82 4.29
N VAL A 327 -12.42 21.11 3.46
CA VAL A 327 -12.77 21.54 2.09
C VAL A 327 -13.70 22.76 2.14
N ASP A 328 -14.70 22.75 3.01
CA ASP A 328 -15.68 23.85 3.15
C ASP A 328 -15.04 25.18 3.53
N LYS A 329 -13.91 25.18 4.26
CA LYS A 329 -13.16 26.42 4.59
C LYS A 329 -12.57 27.14 3.37
N PHE A 330 -12.55 26.49 2.21
CA PHE A 330 -11.96 27.00 0.97
C PHE A 330 -13.00 27.25 -0.13
N LYS A 331 -14.28 27.04 0.16
CA LYS A 331 -15.43 27.50 -0.64
C LYS A 331 -15.75 28.96 -0.27
#